data_AF-A0A6A6LS03-F1
#
_entry.id   AF-A0A6A6LS03-F1
#
_cell.length_a   1.000
_cell.length_b   1.000
_cell.length_c   1.000
_cell.angle_alpha   90.00
_cell.angle_beta   90.00
_cell.angle_gamma   90.00
#
_symmetry.space_group_name_H-M   'P 1'
#
loop_
_entity.id
_entity.type
_entity.pdbx_description
1 polymer ?
#
loop_
_entity_poly.entity_id
_entity_poly.type
_entity_poly.pdbx_seq_one_letter_code
_entity_poly.pdbx_strand_id
1 'polypeptide(L)'
;MEKKINDLQSTLSNLKGGSLPLPADQKVNVLEEEIRVLWATSRKNNFDLHVLESKAREAEDRLQTVTSQVEKMAEIVSEQWIQIQQFEQALQLREMSILKAQRRARIPRCSFLKFINDLSGEYLPKSLGPLGSHLFGMESAFGSYISQILHQLERFFSTVKESHHEMQGFIKREMERHEFSARIANEELVFFVASALIIFPVLSAWMLLSSQLH
;
A
#
# COMPACT_ATOMS: atom_id res chain seq x y z
N MET A 1 -23.77 33.52 40.15
CA MET A 1 -25.06 33.79 40.82
C MET A 1 -25.01 33.43 42.30
N GLU A 2 -24.46 32.28 42.69
CA GLU A 2 -24.29 31.86 44.10
C GLU A 2 -23.63 32.89 45.00
N LYS A 3 -22.54 33.54 44.57
CA LYS A 3 -21.83 34.51 45.42
C LYS A 3 -22.73 35.65 45.91
N LYS A 4 -23.59 36.19 45.02
CA LYS A 4 -24.53 37.26 45.36
C LYS A 4 -25.65 36.77 46.28
N ILE A 5 -26.09 35.52 46.12
CA ILE A 5 -27.11 34.89 46.97
C ILE A 5 -26.56 34.67 48.38
N ASN A 6 -25.30 34.22 48.49
CA ASN A 6 -24.63 34.02 49.77
C ASN A 6 -24.36 35.35 50.48
N ASP A 7 -23.99 36.38 49.74
CA ASP A 7 -23.82 37.74 50.27
C ASP A 7 -25.16 38.29 50.80
N LEU A 8 -26.28 38.02 50.11
CA LEU A 8 -27.62 38.38 50.56
C LEU A 8 -28.07 37.60 51.81
N GLN A 9 -27.79 36.30 51.86
CA GLN A 9 -28.12 35.49 53.04
C GLN A 9 -27.31 35.93 54.28
N SER A 10 -26.06 36.33 54.06
CA SER A 10 -25.18 36.91 55.09
C SER A 10 -25.74 38.24 55.63
N THR A 11 -26.15 39.17 54.76
CA THR A 11 -26.71 40.46 55.17
C THR A 11 -28.06 40.32 55.86
N LEU A 12 -28.93 39.41 55.40
CA LEU A 12 -30.22 39.09 56.03
C LEU A 12 -30.02 38.50 57.43
N SER A 13 -29.02 37.64 57.61
CA SER A 13 -28.70 37.03 58.89
C SER A 13 -28.14 38.06 59.89
N ASN A 14 -27.30 38.98 59.43
CA ASN A 14 -26.78 40.08 60.23
C ASN A 14 -27.87 41.08 60.65
N LEU A 15 -28.85 41.35 59.77
CA LEU A 15 -30.00 42.21 60.09
C LEU A 15 -30.94 41.60 61.14
N LYS A 16 -30.96 40.26 61.23
CA LYS A 16 -31.78 39.49 62.19
C LYS A 16 -31.13 39.37 63.57
N GLY A 17 -29.80 39.40 63.66
CA GLY A 17 -29.03 39.23 64.90
C GLY A 17 -28.84 40.52 65.73
N GLY A 18 -28.88 41.70 65.13
CA GLY A 18 -28.70 42.99 65.81
C GLY A 18 -30.01 43.70 66.11
N SER A 19 -30.72 43.32 67.19
CA SER A 19 -31.98 43.96 67.59
C SER A 19 -31.75 45.26 68.37
N LEU A 20 -31.75 46.39 67.67
CA LEU A 20 -32.30 47.67 68.13
C LEU A 20 -33.41 48.06 67.14
N PRO A 21 -34.56 48.60 67.59
CA PRO A 21 -35.74 48.73 66.76
C PRO A 21 -35.58 49.87 65.76
N LEU A 22 -35.07 49.56 64.57
CA LEU A 22 -35.27 50.41 63.40
C LEU A 22 -36.77 50.47 63.08
N PRO A 23 -37.35 51.68 62.87
CA PRO A 23 -38.76 51.83 62.52
C PRO A 23 -39.12 50.96 61.31
N ALA A 24 -40.29 50.32 61.34
CA ALA A 24 -40.75 49.41 60.29
C ALA A 24 -40.64 50.03 58.88
N ASP A 25 -40.87 51.34 58.79
CA ASP A 25 -40.79 52.13 57.55
C ASP A 25 -39.40 52.10 56.91
N GLN A 26 -38.33 52.06 57.71
CA GLN A 26 -36.97 52.03 57.17
C GLN A 26 -36.62 50.67 56.56
N LYS A 27 -37.19 49.57 57.09
CA LYS A 27 -37.03 48.23 56.49
C LYS A 27 -37.83 48.10 55.19
N VAL A 28 -39.01 48.70 55.13
CA VAL A 28 -39.84 48.75 53.92
C VAL A 28 -39.11 49.50 52.81
N ASN A 29 -38.51 50.65 53.10
CA ASN A 29 -37.77 51.43 52.10
C ASN A 29 -36.54 50.69 51.54
N VAL A 30 -35.81 49.93 52.37
CA VAL A 30 -34.67 49.11 51.91
C VAL A 30 -35.15 47.99 50.97
N LEU A 31 -36.26 47.34 51.32
CA LEU A 31 -36.83 46.27 50.49
C LEU A 31 -37.36 46.82 49.16
N GLU A 32 -37.97 48.00 49.16
CA GLU A 32 -38.46 48.67 47.95
C GLU A 32 -37.30 49.04 47.01
N GLU A 33 -36.20 49.53 47.55
CA GLU A 33 -34.99 49.81 46.79
C GLU A 33 -34.40 48.56 46.15
N GLU A 34 -34.35 47.46 46.91
CA GLU A 34 -33.85 46.18 46.41
C GLU A 34 -34.75 45.63 45.29
N ILE A 35 -36.07 45.70 45.46
CA ILE A 35 -37.05 45.36 44.41
C ILE A 35 -36.79 46.20 43.15
N ARG A 36 -36.55 47.51 43.30
CA ARG A 36 -36.26 48.40 42.18
C ARG A 36 -34.98 48.00 41.42
N VAL A 37 -33.90 47.68 42.15
CA VAL A 37 -32.64 47.22 41.57
C VAL A 37 -32.80 45.86 40.89
N LEU A 38 -33.55 44.93 41.49
CA LEU A 38 -33.85 43.62 40.91
C LEU A 38 -34.66 43.76 39.62
N TRP A 39 -35.65 44.65 39.60
CA TRP A 39 -36.41 44.95 38.38
C TRP A 39 -35.54 45.54 37.26
N ALA A 40 -34.65 46.47 37.59
CA ALA A 40 -33.70 47.03 36.62
C ALA A 40 -32.75 45.95 36.07
N THR A 41 -32.23 45.10 36.95
CA THR A 41 -31.34 43.99 36.58
C THR A 41 -32.06 42.94 35.74
N SER A 42 -33.30 42.60 36.09
CA SER A 42 -34.14 41.66 35.34
C SER A 42 -34.40 42.14 33.91
N ARG A 43 -34.75 43.42 33.74
CA ARG A 43 -34.93 44.03 32.40
C ARG A 43 -33.65 43.99 31.58
N LYS A 44 -32.51 44.32 32.20
CA LYS A 44 -31.20 44.25 31.52
C LYS A 44 -30.87 42.82 31.08
N ASN A 45 -31.04 41.85 31.98
CA ASN A 45 -30.77 40.45 31.67
C ASN A 45 -31.69 39.92 30.55
N ASN A 46 -32.96 40.34 30.52
CA ASN A 46 -33.88 39.96 29.46
C ASN A 46 -33.44 40.52 28.10
N PHE A 47 -32.98 41.77 28.04
CA PHE A 47 -32.42 42.35 26.83
C PHE A 47 -31.14 41.63 26.38
N ASP A 48 -30.21 41.39 27.30
CA ASP A 48 -28.96 40.67 27.02
C ASP A 48 -29.25 39.25 26.53
N LEU A 49 -30.30 38.60 27.04
CA LEU A 49 -30.76 37.28 26.60
C LEU A 49 -31.27 37.31 25.15
N HIS A 50 -32.07 38.30 24.76
CA HIS A 50 -32.52 38.45 23.37
C HIS A 50 -31.36 38.74 22.41
N VAL A 51 -30.38 39.55 22.83
CA VAL A 51 -29.17 39.81 22.03
C VAL A 51 -28.33 38.54 21.88
N LEU A 52 -28.22 37.74 22.92
CA LEU A 52 -27.49 36.48 22.86
C LEU A 52 -28.22 35.46 21.97
N GLU A 53 -29.54 35.39 22.06
CA GLU A 53 -30.38 34.52 21.22
C GLU A 53 -30.26 34.89 19.73
N SER A 54 -30.27 36.18 19.38
CA SER A 54 -30.10 36.60 17.99
C SER A 54 -28.71 36.26 17.45
N LYS A 55 -27.65 36.45 18.24
CA LYS A 55 -26.28 36.04 17.88
C LYS A 55 -26.13 34.53 17.73
N ALA A 56 -26.81 33.76 18.59
CA ALA A 56 -26.79 32.30 18.50
C ALA A 56 -27.45 31.82 17.20
N ARG A 57 -28.59 32.41 16.82
CA ARG A 57 -29.26 32.13 15.53
C ARG A 57 -28.38 32.51 14.34
N GLU A 58 -27.76 33.70 14.35
CA GLU A 58 -26.85 34.11 13.29
C GLU A 58 -25.66 33.14 13.14
N ALA A 59 -25.08 32.69 14.27
CA ALA A 59 -24.00 31.71 14.25
C ALA A 59 -24.47 30.35 13.70
N GLU A 60 -25.69 29.91 14.03
CA GLU A 60 -26.30 28.69 13.52
C GLU A 60 -26.54 28.75 12.00
N ASP A 61 -27.10 29.85 11.49
CA ASP A 61 -27.31 30.07 10.05
C ASP A 61 -25.98 30.04 9.27
N ARG A 62 -24.94 30.67 9.84
CA ARG A 62 -23.59 30.64 9.27
C ARG A 62 -22.99 29.24 9.31
N LEU A 63 -23.19 28.49 10.39
CA LEU A 63 -22.73 27.11 10.52
C LEU A 63 -23.41 26.24 9.47
N GLN A 64 -24.73 26.34 9.30
CA GLN A 64 -25.48 25.59 8.29
C GLN A 64 -24.97 25.90 6.88
N THR A 65 -24.69 27.18 6.60
CA THR A 65 -24.12 27.60 5.32
C THR A 65 -22.75 26.93 5.08
N VAL A 66 -21.84 27.00 6.05
CA VAL A 66 -20.52 26.37 5.95
C VAL A 66 -20.63 24.85 5.80
N THR A 67 -21.49 24.19 6.59
CA THR A 67 -21.74 22.75 6.48
C THR A 67 -22.17 22.37 5.06
N SER A 68 -23.11 23.11 4.46
CA SER A 68 -23.56 22.85 3.08
C SER A 68 -22.45 23.05 2.04
N GLN A 69 -21.51 23.98 2.27
CA GLN A 69 -20.34 24.15 1.41
C GLN A 69 -19.37 22.99 1.56
N VAL A 70 -19.12 22.53 2.79
CA VAL A 70 -18.25 21.38 3.08
C VAL A 70 -18.82 20.11 2.45
N GLU A 71 -20.13 19.88 2.52
CA GLU A 71 -20.78 18.74 1.86
C GLU A 71 -20.56 18.76 0.34
N LYS A 72 -20.80 19.91 -0.32
CA LYS A 72 -20.52 20.07 -1.76
C LYS A 72 -19.05 19.84 -2.10
N MET A 73 -18.14 20.34 -1.28
CA MET A 73 -16.70 20.11 -1.48
C MET A 73 -16.34 18.63 -1.31
N ALA A 74 -16.94 17.93 -0.33
CA ALA A 74 -16.72 16.51 -0.12
C ALA A 74 -17.20 15.69 -1.33
N GLU A 75 -18.37 16.00 -1.90
CA GLU A 75 -18.86 15.40 -3.13
C GLU A 75 -17.86 15.62 -4.28
N ILE A 76 -17.44 16.85 -4.55
CA ILE A 76 -16.47 17.17 -5.61
C ILE A 76 -15.15 16.43 -5.40
N VAL A 77 -14.60 16.44 -4.18
CA VAL A 77 -13.34 15.76 -3.87
C VAL A 77 -13.46 14.26 -4.08
N SER A 78 -14.61 13.66 -3.74
CA SER A 78 -14.85 12.24 -3.97
C SER A 78 -14.87 11.89 -5.47
N GLU A 79 -15.52 12.71 -6.30
CA GLU A 79 -15.53 12.53 -7.75
C GLU A 79 -14.14 12.70 -8.37
N GLN A 80 -13.41 13.76 -7.97
CA GLN A 80 -12.05 14.01 -8.43
C GLN A 80 -11.10 12.88 -8.02
N TRP A 81 -11.27 12.31 -6.81
CA TRP A 81 -10.49 11.16 -6.37
C TRP A 81 -10.69 9.93 -7.27
N ILE A 82 -11.94 9.63 -7.65
CA ILE A 82 -12.24 8.53 -8.58
C ILE A 82 -11.56 8.76 -9.93
N GLN A 83 -11.60 10.00 -10.46
CA GLN A 83 -10.95 10.35 -11.72
C GLN A 83 -9.43 10.18 -11.67
N ILE A 84 -8.79 10.64 -10.58
CA ILE A 84 -7.34 10.48 -10.37
C ILE A 84 -6.98 8.99 -10.34
N GLN A 85 -7.75 8.17 -9.61
CA GLN A 85 -7.52 6.72 -9.54
C GLN A 85 -7.63 6.04 -10.91
N GLN A 86 -8.63 6.40 -11.72
CA GLN A 86 -8.77 5.87 -13.08
C GLN A 86 -7.62 6.31 -13.99
N PHE A 87 -7.18 7.57 -13.88
CA PHE A 87 -6.06 8.08 -14.64
C PHE A 87 -4.75 7.37 -14.29
N GLU A 88 -4.50 7.13 -13.00
CA GLU A 88 -3.34 6.38 -12.50
C GLU A 88 -3.31 4.95 -13.05
N GLN A 89 -4.44 4.24 -13.02
CA GLN A 89 -4.56 2.90 -13.61
C GLN A 89 -4.29 2.91 -15.12
N ALA A 90 -4.86 3.88 -15.85
CA ALA A 90 -4.64 4.03 -17.29
C ALA A 90 -3.17 4.31 -17.62
N LEU A 91 -2.50 5.12 -16.80
CA LEU A 91 -1.09 5.43 -16.94
C LEU A 91 -0.22 4.18 -16.73
N GLN A 92 -0.46 3.41 -15.67
CA GLN A 92 0.24 2.14 -15.42
C GLN A 92 0.06 1.14 -16.56
N LEU A 93 -1.18 0.98 -17.07
CA LEU A 93 -1.46 0.12 -18.21
C LEU A 93 -0.69 0.58 -19.47
N ARG A 94 -0.60 1.89 -19.69
CA ARG A 94 0.14 2.47 -20.80
C ARG A 94 1.63 2.22 -20.68
N GLU A 95 2.22 2.44 -19.52
CA GLU A 95 3.64 2.14 -19.25
C GLU A 95 3.93 0.66 -19.49
N MET A 96 3.11 -0.24 -18.96
CA MET A 96 3.23 -1.68 -19.18
C MET A 96 3.11 -2.05 -20.66
N SER A 97 2.22 -1.39 -21.40
CA SER A 97 2.09 -1.60 -22.85
C SER A 97 3.34 -1.16 -23.62
N ILE A 98 3.93 -0.02 -23.23
CA ILE A 98 5.15 0.53 -23.84
C ILE A 98 6.33 -0.38 -23.55
N LEU A 99 6.50 -0.82 -22.31
CA LEU A 99 7.56 -1.78 -21.92
C LEU A 99 7.41 -3.11 -22.66
N LYS A 100 6.18 -3.62 -22.82
CA LYS A 100 5.91 -4.84 -23.61
C LYS A 100 6.23 -4.63 -25.09
N ALA A 101 5.86 -3.50 -25.68
CA ALA A 101 6.18 -3.17 -27.07
C ALA A 101 7.70 -3.03 -27.28
N GLN A 102 8.39 -2.35 -26.35
CA GLN A 102 9.84 -2.21 -26.36
C GLN A 102 10.54 -3.56 -26.20
N ARG A 103 10.05 -4.44 -25.30
CA ARG A 103 10.57 -5.81 -25.16
C ARG A 103 10.40 -6.59 -26.46
N ARG A 104 9.22 -6.53 -27.10
CA ARG A 104 8.98 -7.17 -28.40
C ARG A 104 9.89 -6.63 -29.51
N ALA A 105 10.18 -5.33 -29.50
CA ALA A 105 11.10 -4.70 -30.45
C ALA A 105 12.58 -5.01 -30.16
N ARG A 106 12.95 -5.21 -28.89
CA ARG A 106 14.31 -5.54 -28.43
C ARG A 106 14.64 -7.02 -28.47
N ILE A 107 13.66 -7.92 -28.65
CA ILE A 107 13.96 -9.32 -28.96
C ILE A 107 14.73 -9.29 -30.29
N PRO A 108 16.04 -9.60 -30.31
CA PRO A 108 16.75 -9.72 -31.56
C PRO A 108 16.08 -10.85 -32.33
N ARG A 109 15.89 -10.67 -33.64
CA ARG A 109 15.38 -11.69 -34.57
C ARG A 109 16.39 -12.85 -34.70
N CYS A 110 16.78 -13.47 -33.60
CA CYS A 110 17.56 -14.70 -33.55
C CYS A 110 16.58 -15.87 -33.64
N SER A 111 16.74 -16.69 -34.67
CA SER A 111 15.96 -17.91 -34.89
C SER A 111 15.95 -18.83 -33.66
N PHE A 112 17.01 -18.80 -32.85
CA PHE A 112 17.13 -19.56 -31.60
C PHE A 112 16.10 -19.16 -30.53
N LEU A 113 15.87 -17.87 -30.30
CA LEU A 113 14.86 -17.41 -29.31
C LEU A 113 13.43 -17.62 -29.81
N LYS A 114 13.23 -17.57 -31.13
CA LYS A 114 11.95 -17.91 -31.76
C LYS A 114 11.62 -19.39 -31.55
N PHE A 115 12.61 -20.26 -31.78
CA PHE A 115 12.51 -21.70 -31.53
C PHE A 115 12.24 -22.04 -30.06
N ILE A 116 12.92 -21.40 -29.09
CA ILE A 116 12.64 -21.60 -27.66
C ILE A 116 11.18 -21.23 -27.31
N ASN A 117 10.66 -20.14 -27.88
CA ASN A 117 9.27 -19.72 -27.67
C ASN A 117 8.27 -20.69 -28.32
N ASP A 118 8.54 -21.13 -29.55
CA ASP A 118 7.70 -22.09 -30.27
C ASP A 118 7.65 -23.44 -29.53
N LEU A 119 8.82 -23.92 -29.06
CA LEU A 119 8.93 -25.12 -28.23
C LEU A 119 8.20 -24.96 -26.90
N SER A 120 8.29 -23.79 -26.24
CA SER A 120 7.52 -23.52 -25.02
C SER A 120 6.01 -23.41 -25.28
N GLY A 121 5.59 -23.01 -26.47
CA GLY A 121 4.18 -22.92 -26.85
C GLY A 121 3.56 -24.25 -27.29
N GLU A 122 4.38 -25.18 -27.79
CA GLU A 122 3.99 -26.54 -28.19
C GLU A 122 4.16 -27.58 -27.08
N TYR A 123 5.25 -27.52 -26.30
CA TYR A 123 5.56 -28.52 -25.27
C TYR A 123 5.16 -28.12 -23.86
N LEU A 124 4.95 -26.82 -23.56
CA LEU A 124 4.28 -26.43 -22.31
C LEU A 124 2.78 -26.45 -22.59
N PRO A 125 2.02 -27.42 -22.05
CA PRO A 125 0.65 -27.61 -22.47
C PRO A 125 -0.17 -26.36 -22.13
N LYS A 126 -0.99 -25.91 -23.08
CA LYS A 126 -2.07 -24.92 -22.90
C LYS A 126 -3.10 -25.30 -21.81
N SER A 127 -2.87 -26.36 -21.04
CA SER A 127 -3.69 -26.78 -19.89
C SER A 127 -3.48 -25.93 -18.63
N LEU A 128 -2.47 -25.06 -18.59
CA LEU A 128 -2.24 -24.18 -17.44
C LEU A 128 -3.13 -22.92 -17.41
N GLY A 129 -3.98 -22.72 -18.42
CA GLY A 129 -4.94 -21.61 -18.47
C GLY A 129 -6.17 -21.84 -17.56
N PRO A 130 -6.81 -23.03 -17.60
CA PRO A 130 -7.97 -23.31 -16.74
C PRO A 130 -7.61 -23.93 -15.38
N LEU A 131 -6.37 -24.35 -15.15
CA LEU A 131 -5.95 -25.01 -13.90
C LEU A 131 -5.57 -24.03 -12.77
N GLY A 132 -5.96 -22.76 -12.86
CA GLY A 132 -5.83 -21.82 -11.74
C GLY A 132 -6.89 -22.04 -10.64
N SER A 133 -8.02 -22.67 -10.98
CA SER A 133 -9.18 -22.81 -10.09
C SER A 133 -9.37 -24.22 -9.50
N HIS A 134 -8.64 -25.24 -9.98
CA HIS A 134 -8.71 -26.63 -9.50
C HIS A 134 -7.48 -27.04 -8.65
N LEU A 135 -6.69 -26.07 -8.18
CA LEU A 135 -5.45 -26.33 -7.43
C LEU A 135 -5.65 -26.60 -5.93
N PHE A 136 -6.87 -26.49 -5.39
CA PHE A 136 -7.12 -26.71 -3.96
C PHE A 136 -7.36 -28.19 -3.57
N GLY A 137 -7.47 -29.11 -4.53
CA GLY A 137 -7.86 -30.51 -4.26
C GLY A 137 -6.85 -31.60 -4.65
N MET A 138 -5.76 -31.26 -5.34
CA MET A 138 -4.88 -32.24 -6.02
C MET A 138 -3.39 -32.10 -5.61
N GLU A 139 -3.16 -31.56 -4.42
CA GLU A 139 -1.86 -31.10 -3.92
C GLU A 139 -0.87 -32.24 -3.60
N SER A 140 -1.36 -33.44 -3.24
CA SER A 140 -0.50 -34.53 -2.76
C SER A 140 0.14 -35.37 -3.89
N ALA A 141 -0.61 -35.71 -4.93
CA ALA A 141 -0.10 -36.56 -6.02
C ALA A 141 0.82 -35.80 -6.97
N PHE A 142 0.49 -34.55 -7.29
CA PHE A 142 1.29 -33.71 -8.17
C PHE A 142 2.55 -33.18 -7.47
N GLY A 143 2.46 -32.84 -6.17
CA GLY A 143 3.60 -32.40 -5.37
C GLY A 143 4.70 -33.47 -5.27
N SER A 144 4.34 -34.74 -5.09
CA SER A 144 5.29 -35.85 -5.06
C SER A 144 6.02 -36.03 -6.41
N TYR A 145 5.27 -36.00 -7.52
CA TYR A 145 5.83 -36.14 -8.87
C TYR A 145 6.76 -34.98 -9.26
N ILE A 146 6.35 -33.75 -8.99
CA ILE A 146 7.18 -32.56 -9.26
C ILE A 146 8.43 -32.56 -8.36
N SER A 147 8.28 -32.93 -7.08
CA SER A 147 9.41 -33.09 -6.16
C SER A 147 10.40 -34.14 -6.65
N GLN A 148 9.91 -35.27 -7.16
CA GLN A 148 10.76 -36.31 -7.74
C GLN A 148 11.50 -35.81 -8.98
N ILE A 149 10.84 -35.09 -9.89
CA ILE A 149 11.49 -34.50 -11.07
C ILE A 149 12.56 -33.49 -10.67
N LEU A 150 12.25 -32.59 -9.73
CA LEU A 150 13.19 -31.58 -9.25
C LEU A 150 14.41 -32.21 -8.58
N HIS A 151 14.20 -33.25 -7.78
CA HIS A 151 15.30 -33.99 -7.15
C HIS A 151 16.17 -34.71 -8.20
N GLN A 152 15.58 -35.30 -9.25
CA GLN A 152 16.36 -35.91 -10.33
C GLN A 152 17.17 -34.86 -11.11
N LEU A 153 16.58 -33.69 -11.34
CA LEU A 153 17.22 -32.56 -11.98
C LEU A 153 18.38 -32.01 -11.14
N GLU A 154 18.20 -31.86 -9.83
CA GLU A 154 19.24 -31.43 -8.89
C GLU A 154 20.41 -32.43 -8.83
N ARG A 155 20.10 -33.73 -8.81
CA ARG A 155 21.11 -34.79 -8.88
C ARG A 155 21.89 -34.72 -10.19
N PHE A 156 21.20 -34.54 -11.32
CA PHE A 156 21.84 -34.40 -12.63
C PHE A 156 22.76 -33.17 -12.67
N PHE A 157 22.31 -32.01 -12.20
CA PHE A 157 23.14 -30.81 -12.15
C PHE A 157 24.36 -30.95 -11.22
N SER A 158 24.20 -31.68 -10.12
CA SER A 158 25.31 -31.99 -9.22
C SER A 158 26.38 -32.85 -9.90
N THR A 159 25.96 -33.89 -10.63
CA THR A 159 26.87 -34.72 -11.43
C THR A 159 27.52 -33.91 -12.56
N VAL A 160 26.77 -33.06 -13.26
CA VAL A 160 27.32 -32.19 -14.31
C VAL A 160 28.36 -31.21 -13.74
N LYS A 161 28.13 -30.69 -12.53
CA LYS A 161 29.06 -29.78 -11.85
C LYS A 161 30.35 -30.48 -11.45
N GLU A 162 30.27 -31.73 -10.98
CA GLU A 162 31.43 -32.57 -10.70
C GLU A 162 32.25 -32.82 -11.98
N SER A 163 31.58 -33.26 -13.05
CA SER A 163 32.22 -33.46 -14.36
C SER A 163 32.80 -32.17 -14.95
N HIS A 164 32.16 -31.02 -14.70
CA HIS A 164 32.66 -29.71 -15.12
C HIS A 164 33.99 -29.39 -14.43
N HIS A 165 34.07 -29.60 -13.12
CA HIS A 165 35.28 -29.34 -12.37
C HIS A 165 36.43 -30.30 -12.76
N GLU A 166 36.13 -31.58 -12.97
CA GLU A 166 37.11 -32.55 -13.49
C GLU A 166 37.62 -32.14 -14.88
N MET A 167 36.72 -31.69 -15.76
CA MET A 167 37.03 -31.24 -17.10
C MET A 167 37.90 -29.98 -17.09
N GLN A 168 37.66 -29.04 -16.17
CA GLN A 168 38.53 -27.88 -15.99
C GLN A 168 39.97 -28.30 -15.68
N GLY A 169 40.17 -29.27 -14.76
CA GLY A 169 41.49 -29.79 -14.41
C GLY A 169 42.16 -30.55 -15.56
N PHE A 170 41.40 -31.22 -16.42
CA PHE A 170 41.92 -31.85 -17.63
C PHE A 170 42.33 -30.83 -18.69
N ILE A 171 41.43 -29.90 -19.03
CA ILE A 171 41.68 -28.85 -20.03
C ILE A 171 42.88 -27.99 -19.63
N LYS A 172 42.97 -27.59 -18.35
CA LYS A 172 44.09 -26.78 -17.87
C LYS A 172 45.42 -27.49 -18.07
N ARG A 173 45.50 -28.77 -17.68
CA ARG A 173 46.70 -29.60 -17.88
C ARG A 173 47.06 -29.75 -19.36
N GLU A 174 46.06 -29.96 -20.22
CA GLU A 174 46.31 -30.11 -21.66
C GLU A 174 46.72 -28.78 -22.31
N MET A 175 46.16 -27.66 -21.85
CA MET A 175 46.55 -26.33 -22.32
C MET A 175 47.97 -25.96 -21.87
N GLU A 176 48.36 -26.27 -20.63
CA GLU A 176 49.71 -26.03 -20.11
C GLU A 176 50.78 -26.90 -20.79
N ARG A 177 50.38 -27.99 -21.46
CA ARG A 177 51.27 -28.91 -22.17
C ARG A 177 51.85 -28.35 -23.47
N HIS A 178 51.17 -27.39 -24.10
CA HIS A 178 51.61 -26.78 -25.36
C HIS A 178 51.98 -25.31 -25.17
N GLU A 179 53.14 -24.89 -25.69
CA GLU A 179 53.66 -23.51 -25.52
C GLU A 179 52.67 -22.42 -25.94
N PHE A 180 51.87 -22.67 -26.97
CA PHE A 180 50.88 -21.71 -27.47
C PHE A 180 49.65 -21.59 -26.56
N SER A 181 49.07 -22.72 -26.12
CA SER A 181 47.88 -22.71 -25.26
C SER A 181 48.20 -22.39 -23.81
N ALA A 182 49.43 -22.65 -23.34
CA ALA A 182 49.87 -22.33 -21.99
C ALA A 182 49.78 -20.83 -21.71
N ARG A 183 50.04 -20.00 -22.73
CA ARG A 183 49.98 -18.54 -22.62
C ARG A 183 48.56 -17.99 -22.40
N ILE A 184 47.55 -18.77 -22.77
CA ILE A 184 46.13 -18.39 -22.70
C ILE A 184 45.33 -19.28 -21.74
N ALA A 185 45.99 -20.11 -20.93
CA ALA A 185 45.39 -21.02 -19.96
C ALA A 185 44.93 -20.30 -18.68
N ASN A 186 44.10 -19.26 -18.82
CA ASN A 186 43.45 -18.60 -17.68
C ASN A 186 42.23 -19.40 -17.19
N GLU A 187 41.95 -19.31 -15.89
CA GLU A 187 40.83 -20.02 -15.24
C GLU A 187 39.47 -19.73 -15.89
N GLU A 188 39.25 -18.50 -16.37
CA GLU A 188 38.01 -18.12 -17.05
C GLU A 188 37.85 -18.84 -18.39
N LEU A 189 38.91 -18.91 -19.22
CA LEU A 189 38.83 -19.60 -20.51
C LEU A 189 38.74 -21.12 -20.31
N VAL A 190 39.44 -21.68 -19.34
CA VAL A 190 39.29 -23.09 -18.93
C VAL A 190 37.84 -23.38 -18.52
N PHE A 191 37.21 -22.50 -17.73
CA PHE A 191 35.80 -22.58 -17.37
C PHE A 191 34.88 -22.54 -18.60
N PHE A 192 35.12 -21.63 -19.55
CA PHE A 192 34.32 -21.53 -20.77
C PHE A 192 34.45 -22.75 -21.67
N VAL A 193 35.67 -23.27 -21.86
CA VAL A 193 35.92 -24.46 -22.68
C VAL A 193 35.33 -25.71 -22.02
N ALA A 194 35.46 -25.86 -20.69
CA ALA A 194 34.82 -26.96 -19.95
C ALA A 194 33.29 -26.93 -20.09
N SER A 195 32.70 -25.74 -19.97
CA SER A 195 31.26 -25.56 -20.16
C SER A 195 30.82 -25.88 -21.59
N ALA A 196 31.59 -25.42 -22.59
CA ALA A 196 31.35 -25.70 -23.99
C ALA A 196 31.35 -27.22 -24.29
N LEU A 197 32.35 -27.96 -23.80
CA LEU A 197 32.45 -29.41 -24.02
C LEU A 197 31.29 -30.20 -23.40
N ILE A 198 30.65 -29.68 -22.36
CA ILE A 198 29.46 -30.29 -21.74
C ILE A 198 28.19 -29.90 -22.50
N ILE A 199 28.05 -28.61 -22.83
CA ILE A 199 26.83 -28.06 -23.41
C ILE A 199 26.68 -28.44 -24.89
N PHE A 200 27.77 -28.41 -25.68
CA PHE A 200 27.70 -28.67 -27.12
C PHE A 200 27.16 -30.06 -27.47
N PRO A 201 27.62 -31.17 -26.87
CA PRO A 201 27.07 -32.49 -27.18
C PRO A 201 25.58 -32.61 -26.84
N VAL A 202 25.15 -32.00 -25.73
CA VAL A 202 23.74 -31.99 -25.31
C VAL A 202 22.89 -31.22 -26.32
N LEU A 203 23.33 -30.03 -26.73
CA LEU A 203 22.64 -29.22 -27.74
C LEU A 203 22.65 -29.88 -29.12
N SER A 204 23.76 -30.51 -29.52
CA SER A 204 23.87 -31.22 -30.79
C SER A 204 22.98 -32.46 -30.84
N ALA A 205 22.96 -33.27 -29.77
CA ALA A 205 22.06 -34.41 -29.66
C ALA A 205 20.59 -33.97 -29.67
N TRP A 206 20.26 -32.92 -28.91
CA TRP A 206 18.92 -32.32 -28.90
C TRP A 206 18.50 -31.83 -30.30
N MET A 207 19.38 -31.12 -31.00
CA MET A 207 19.12 -30.59 -32.33
C MET A 207 18.95 -31.70 -33.37
N LEU A 208 19.75 -32.78 -33.29
CA LEU A 208 19.61 -33.95 -34.15
C LEU A 208 18.30 -34.70 -33.90
N LEU A 209 17.95 -34.95 -32.64
CA LEU A 209 16.69 -35.61 -32.29
C LEU A 209 15.47 -34.76 -32.68
N SER A 210 15.55 -33.45 -32.49
CA SER A 210 14.48 -32.51 -32.89
C SER A 210 14.30 -32.45 -34.41
N SER A 211 15.38 -32.63 -35.18
CA SER A 211 15.32 -32.64 -36.64
C SER A 211 14.67 -33.90 -37.24
N GLN A 212 14.62 -35.01 -36.49
CA GLN A 212 13.95 -36.24 -36.92
C GLN A 212 12.46 -36.29 -36.55
N LEU A 213 11.99 -35.32 -35.76
CA LEU A 213 10.60 -35.24 -35.29
C LEU A 213 9.69 -34.37 -36.20
N HIS A 214 10.22 -33.92 -37.34
CA HIS A 214 9.52 -33.20 -38.41
C HIS A 214 9.47 -34.05 -39.68
#